data_AF-A0A517RPI6-F1
#
_entry.id   AF-A0A517RPI6-F1
#
_cell.length_a   1.000
_cell.length_b   1.000
_cell.length_c   1.000
_cell.angle_alpha   90.00
_cell.angle_beta   90.00
_cell.angle_gamma   90.00
#
_symmetry.space_group_name_H-M   'P 1'
#
loop_
_entity.id
_entity.type
_entity.pdbx_description
1 polymer ?
#
loop_
_entity_poly.entity_id
_entity_poly.type
_entity_poly.pdbx_seq_one_letter_code
_entity_poly.pdbx_strand_id
1 'polypeptide(L)'
;MYSRSSHTTWNQKKRKGFLSFTPSRIITLMIFGVTITCFSISAPAQSPNDSNSKLVNDLLRLLEKSELATRDREYKPSGLDLPPTPQLNTSRVNIDEVKDTLERFSADSSALAISLNRVMYQVPGVREYMADVLKVRARSSILADRIRRNSDLNLIAAEYGEIDQLWRVVSLQLEQVRGLDRNSKNLIASMNESDRKLGNLLQTGPQLKRTELLRQTSALANALSILVQDIEIELSREPKRYELVREGQQVEQRMVQVSNLIIDRQSYDSIKREYLAFRDSWNSFATHLRPYHNRILNRGIQRVVQQDRSIQELLWLPQDGANLQEIAHLTESLKRDVDEFYRRATLRLLISLPPANYISTSDEFYGTVENLIDTVNHNESTSDLITSFTYIEQSWKDFSALFHSVESPAALQLLDKVDNSINALRIALRIEQPSDSIDLAKLVVSLETQSTQLSIIAEQWLSTESPSFRRSTQAAIRDFSETAHELHRIILAQPVSMALIRTKSSELFERWFKVHEKISRCETREKYQLQEAAVRITQMLMDLRYATK
;
A
#
# COMPACT_ATOMS: atom_id res chain seq x y z
N MET A 1 -45.57 35.52 -0.46
CA MET A 1 -46.89 36.08 -0.83
C MET A 1 -47.97 35.09 -0.40
N TYR A 2 -48.89 35.58 0.44
CA TYR A 2 -50.21 35.06 0.87
C TYR A 2 -50.89 33.98 -0.02
N SER A 3 -51.76 33.05 0.42
CA SER A 3 -52.53 32.80 1.66
C SER A 3 -53.41 31.54 1.47
N ARG A 4 -54.02 31.07 2.58
CA ARG A 4 -55.31 30.34 2.77
C ARG A 4 -55.20 28.85 3.16
N SER A 5 -55.44 28.48 4.43
CA SER A 5 -56.71 28.34 5.21
C SER A 5 -57.22 26.88 5.14
N SER A 6 -57.70 26.18 6.17
CA SER A 6 -58.51 26.55 7.35
C SER A 6 -58.67 25.38 8.34
N HIS A 7 -58.76 25.72 9.64
CA HIS A 7 -59.44 25.12 10.83
C HIS A 7 -60.17 23.75 10.75
N THR A 8 -60.09 22.88 11.78
CA THR A 8 -60.93 22.88 13.02
C THR A 8 -60.41 21.80 14.02
N THR A 9 -59.89 22.11 15.22
CA THR A 9 -60.48 22.17 16.58
C THR A 9 -61.36 20.99 17.08
N TRP A 10 -60.85 20.20 18.05
CA TRP A 10 -61.51 19.78 19.31
C TRP A 10 -60.56 18.86 20.12
N ASN A 11 -59.98 19.20 21.27
CA ASN A 11 -60.44 19.52 22.63
C ASN A 11 -60.28 18.35 23.64
N GLN A 12 -59.79 18.72 24.83
CA GLN A 12 -59.22 17.95 25.93
C GLN A 12 -60.17 16.98 26.65
N LYS A 13 -59.61 15.89 27.21
CA LYS A 13 -60.18 15.21 28.38
C LYS A 13 -59.12 14.71 29.39
N LYS A 14 -58.94 15.55 30.43
CA LYS A 14 -58.78 15.31 31.88
C LYS A 14 -58.00 14.09 32.44
N ARG A 15 -57.00 14.48 33.26
CA ARG A 15 -56.70 14.12 34.66
C ARG A 15 -56.33 12.68 35.02
N LYS A 16 -55.04 12.51 35.36
CA LYS A 16 -54.48 11.44 36.19
C LYS A 16 -54.83 11.65 37.66
N GLY A 17 -55.31 10.58 38.31
CA GLY A 17 -55.53 10.44 39.73
C GLY A 17 -54.48 9.53 40.37
N PHE A 18 -54.19 9.83 41.63
CA PHE A 18 -53.12 9.38 42.52
C PHE A 18 -53.42 8.03 43.23
N LEU A 19 -52.41 7.55 43.99
CA LEU A 19 -52.43 6.51 45.08
C LEU A 19 -52.12 5.07 44.61
N SER A 20 -51.30 4.25 45.29
CA SER A 20 -50.69 4.33 46.64
C SER A 20 -49.78 3.10 46.92
N PHE A 21 -48.74 3.32 47.77
CA PHE A 21 -48.25 2.49 48.90
C PHE A 21 -47.72 1.05 48.62
N THR A 22 -46.62 0.53 49.17
CA THR A 22 -45.96 0.74 50.49
C THR A 22 -44.52 0.12 50.55
N PRO A 23 -43.73 0.39 51.62
CA PRO A 23 -42.28 0.15 51.75
C PRO A 23 -41.90 -0.91 52.82
N SER A 24 -40.59 -1.06 53.12
CA SER A 24 -39.88 -1.54 54.35
C SER A 24 -38.72 -2.49 53.95
N ARG A 25 -37.46 -2.42 54.39
CA ARG A 25 -36.89 -2.12 55.73
C ARG A 25 -35.46 -1.56 55.67
N ILE A 26 -35.18 -0.80 56.71
CA ILE A 26 -33.90 -0.27 57.21
C ILE A 26 -33.13 -1.39 57.95
N ILE A 27 -31.81 -1.47 57.79
CA ILE A 27 -30.90 -2.04 58.82
C ILE A 27 -29.64 -1.19 58.89
N THR A 28 -29.34 -0.73 60.11
CA THR A 28 -28.15 0.02 60.51
C THR A 28 -27.37 -0.81 61.54
N LEU A 29 -26.04 -0.79 61.39
CA LEU A 29 -24.99 -0.83 62.43
C LEU A 29 -24.60 -2.11 63.23
N MET A 30 -23.36 -2.54 62.95
CA MET A 30 -22.18 -2.64 63.85
C MET A 30 -21.74 -3.96 64.58
N ILE A 31 -20.48 -4.31 64.23
CA ILE A 31 -19.34 -4.91 64.99
C ILE A 31 -19.27 -6.43 65.24
N PHE A 32 -18.34 -7.08 64.53
CA PHE A 32 -17.14 -7.84 65.01
C PHE A 32 -16.59 -8.55 63.74
N GLY A 33 -15.39 -8.30 63.22
CA GLY A 33 -14.09 -8.46 63.88
C GLY A 33 -13.39 -9.72 63.35
N VAL A 34 -13.01 -9.76 62.06
CA VAL A 34 -11.98 -10.68 61.54
C VAL A 34 -11.19 -9.94 60.45
N THR A 35 -9.98 -9.52 60.82
CA THR A 35 -8.97 -8.96 59.91
C THR A 35 -8.31 -10.08 59.10
N ILE A 36 -8.69 -10.23 57.83
CA ILE A 36 -7.84 -10.84 56.82
C ILE A 36 -7.27 -9.68 55.99
N THR A 37 -6.01 -9.33 56.26
CA THR A 37 -5.22 -8.42 55.43
C THR A 37 -4.95 -9.06 54.08
N CYS A 38 -5.86 -8.89 53.12
CA CYS A 38 -5.53 -9.03 51.71
C CYS A 38 -4.71 -7.81 51.31
N PHE A 39 -3.40 -8.01 51.14
CA PHE A 39 -2.55 -7.08 50.40
C PHE A 39 -3.08 -7.02 48.95
N SER A 40 -3.86 -5.99 48.64
CA SER A 40 -4.08 -5.58 47.27
C SER A 40 -2.76 -5.01 46.74
N ILE A 41 -1.95 -5.87 46.13
CA ILE A 41 -0.90 -5.41 45.21
C ILE A 41 -1.64 -4.76 44.06
N SER A 42 -1.72 -3.43 44.07
CA SER A 42 -2.11 -2.63 42.93
C SER A 42 -1.03 -2.82 41.86
N ALA A 43 -1.15 -3.87 41.04
CA ALA A 43 -0.47 -3.92 39.76
C ALA A 43 -1.02 -2.75 38.93
N PRO A 44 -0.19 -1.79 38.49
CA PRO A 44 -0.67 -0.77 37.57
C PRO A 44 -1.13 -1.48 36.30
N ALA A 45 -2.40 -1.30 35.95
CA ALA A 45 -2.96 -1.75 34.69
C ALA A 45 -2.17 -1.07 33.57
N GLN A 46 -1.24 -1.81 32.96
CA GLN A 46 -0.57 -1.39 31.74
C GLN A 46 -1.63 -1.25 30.65
N SER A 47 -1.80 -0.03 30.16
CA SER A 47 -2.58 0.24 28.95
C SER A 47 -2.05 -0.64 27.81
N PRO A 48 -2.91 -1.35 27.06
CA PRO A 48 -2.49 -2.17 25.92
C PRO A 48 -1.73 -1.38 24.84
N ASN A 49 -1.73 -0.04 24.88
CA ASN A 49 -0.95 0.79 23.97
C ASN A 49 0.55 0.90 24.32
N ASP A 50 0.95 0.75 25.59
CA ASP A 50 2.35 0.92 26.01
C ASP A 50 3.25 -0.27 25.67
N SER A 51 2.71 -1.49 25.75
CA SER A 51 3.43 -2.69 25.29
C SER A 51 3.64 -2.65 23.76
N ASN A 52 2.72 -2.03 23.04
CA ASN A 52 2.76 -1.94 21.59
C ASN A 52 3.83 -0.95 21.08
N SER A 53 3.91 0.23 21.67
CA SER A 53 4.94 1.23 21.33
C SER A 53 6.35 0.72 21.66
N LYS A 54 6.52 0.01 22.77
CA LYS A 54 7.81 -0.59 23.16
C LYS A 54 8.30 -1.62 22.15
N LEU A 55 7.44 -2.54 21.73
CA LEU A 55 7.81 -3.62 20.81
C LEU A 55 8.09 -3.08 19.38
N VAL A 56 7.37 -2.02 18.94
CA VAL A 56 7.71 -1.31 17.69
C VAL A 56 9.07 -0.60 17.81
N ASN A 57 9.33 0.10 18.92
CA ASN A 57 10.63 0.73 19.15
C ASN A 57 11.77 -0.30 19.21
N ASP A 58 11.53 -1.49 19.76
CA ASP A 58 12.51 -2.56 19.81
C ASP A 58 12.76 -3.16 18.41
N LEU A 59 11.71 -3.40 17.60
CA LEU A 59 11.87 -3.82 16.19
C LEU A 59 12.58 -2.77 15.34
N LEU A 60 12.37 -1.48 15.62
CA LEU A 60 13.07 -0.38 14.95
C LEU A 60 14.54 -0.32 15.32
N ARG A 61 14.88 -0.56 16.60
CA ARG A 61 16.27 -0.72 17.03
C ARG A 61 16.94 -1.91 16.37
N LEU A 62 16.21 -3.01 16.14
CA LEU A 62 16.73 -4.16 15.41
C LEU A 62 16.95 -3.83 13.92
N LEU A 63 15.98 -3.17 13.29
CA LEU A 63 16.10 -2.70 11.90
C LEU A 63 17.32 -1.78 11.74
N GLU A 64 17.49 -0.80 12.62
CA GLU A 64 18.64 0.11 12.65
C GLU A 64 19.97 -0.66 12.82
N LYS A 65 20.03 -1.61 13.76
CA LYS A 65 21.21 -2.46 13.99
C LYS A 65 21.54 -3.36 12.78
N SER A 66 20.52 -3.87 12.11
CA SER A 66 20.67 -4.74 10.94
C SER A 66 21.11 -3.96 9.70
N GLU A 67 20.48 -2.82 9.38
CA GLU A 67 20.87 -1.92 8.28
C GLU A 67 22.30 -1.38 8.45
N LEU A 68 22.71 -1.05 9.69
CA LEU A 68 24.10 -0.65 9.98
C LEU A 68 25.12 -1.70 9.55
N ALA A 69 24.80 -2.99 9.74
CA ALA A 69 25.75 -4.07 9.54
C ALA A 69 25.74 -4.63 8.09
N THR A 70 24.63 -4.52 7.38
CA THR A 70 24.54 -4.82 5.93
C THR A 70 25.39 -3.84 5.11
N ARG A 71 25.49 -2.56 5.54
CA ARG A 71 26.22 -1.49 4.85
C ARG A 71 27.75 -1.61 4.91
N ASP A 72 28.33 -2.27 5.93
CA ASP A 72 29.79 -2.39 6.10
C ASP A 72 30.49 -3.16 4.95
N ARG A 73 29.74 -3.79 4.02
CA ARG A 73 30.30 -4.53 2.87
C ARG A 73 30.00 -3.91 1.49
N GLU A 74 29.03 -3.01 1.37
CA GLU A 74 28.69 -2.39 0.07
C GLU A 74 29.80 -1.46 -0.45
N TYR A 75 30.78 -1.12 0.39
CA TYR A 75 31.98 -0.36 0.06
C TYR A 75 33.23 -1.22 -0.23
N LYS A 76 33.06 -2.37 -0.88
CA LYS A 76 34.13 -2.96 -1.70
C LYS A 76 33.59 -3.13 -3.12
N PRO A 77 33.94 -2.24 -4.06
CA PRO A 77 33.48 -2.38 -5.43
C PRO A 77 34.00 -3.71 -5.97
N SER A 78 33.08 -4.60 -6.33
CA SER A 78 33.34 -5.65 -7.30
C SER A 78 33.92 -4.97 -8.54
N GLY A 79 35.08 -5.41 -9.01
CA GLY A 79 35.90 -4.78 -10.06
C GLY A 79 35.28 -4.77 -11.47
N LEU A 80 34.04 -4.30 -11.58
CA LEU A 80 33.49 -3.72 -12.80
C LEU A 80 33.69 -2.23 -12.69
N ASP A 81 34.47 -1.66 -13.62
CA ASP A 81 34.75 -0.23 -13.72
C ASP A 81 33.44 0.58 -13.77
N LEU A 82 32.94 0.99 -12.61
CA LEU A 82 31.97 2.05 -12.49
C LEU A 82 32.70 3.33 -12.92
N PRO A 83 32.12 4.13 -13.85
CA PRO A 83 32.68 5.44 -14.15
C PRO A 83 32.75 6.27 -12.86
N PRO A 84 33.77 7.14 -12.71
CA PRO A 84 34.00 7.88 -11.48
C PRO A 84 32.74 8.63 -11.06
N THR A 85 32.31 8.42 -9.81
CA THR A 85 31.30 9.25 -9.15
C THR A 85 31.72 10.72 -9.37
N PRO A 86 30.81 11.61 -9.80
CA PRO A 86 31.14 13.03 -9.94
C PRO A 86 31.73 13.51 -8.62
N GLN A 87 33.01 13.89 -8.64
CA GLN A 87 33.72 14.33 -7.44
C GLN A 87 33.05 15.60 -6.95
N LEU A 88 32.55 15.57 -5.71
CA LEU A 88 31.99 16.76 -5.10
C LEU A 88 33.06 17.83 -5.02
N ASN A 89 32.71 19.06 -5.40
CA ASN A 89 33.53 20.22 -5.07
C ASN A 89 33.40 20.48 -3.56
N THR A 90 34.13 19.71 -2.75
CA THR A 90 34.15 19.75 -1.29
C THR A 90 34.48 21.15 -0.75
N SER A 91 35.21 21.96 -1.51
CA SER A 91 35.57 23.35 -1.17
C SER A 91 34.40 24.34 -1.15
N ARG A 92 33.22 23.98 -1.65
CA ARG A 92 32.01 24.85 -1.69
C ARG A 92 30.87 24.38 -0.81
N VAL A 93 30.99 23.21 -0.17
CA VAL A 93 29.91 22.61 0.62
C VAL A 93 30.08 22.99 2.09
N ASN A 94 29.10 23.68 2.65
CA ASN A 94 29.07 23.98 4.08
C ASN A 94 28.66 22.72 4.87
N ILE A 95 29.64 22.02 5.44
CA ILE A 95 29.45 20.77 6.19
C ILE A 95 28.48 20.96 7.37
N ASP A 96 28.54 22.11 8.04
CA ASP A 96 27.67 22.37 9.19
C ASP A 96 26.23 22.57 8.75
N GLU A 97 26.00 23.18 7.58
CA GLU A 97 24.67 23.30 6.99
C GLU A 97 24.11 21.93 6.53
N VAL A 98 24.96 21.03 6.03
CA VAL A 98 24.58 19.65 5.70
C VAL A 98 24.19 18.90 6.98
N LYS A 99 24.96 19.02 8.05
CA LYS A 99 24.66 18.42 9.36
C LYS A 99 23.32 18.89 9.89
N ASP A 100 23.11 20.20 9.98
CA ASP A 100 21.88 20.78 10.52
C ASP A 100 20.64 20.36 9.71
N THR A 101 20.77 20.32 8.37
CA THR A 101 19.66 19.93 7.49
C THR A 101 19.36 18.44 7.59
N LEU A 102 20.38 17.58 7.70
CA LEU A 102 20.21 16.14 7.87
C LEU A 102 19.65 15.79 9.26
N GLU A 103 20.07 16.47 10.31
CA GLU A 103 19.50 16.32 11.65
C GLU A 103 18.02 16.71 11.68
N ARG A 104 17.65 17.81 11.01
CA ARG A 104 16.25 18.20 10.85
C ARG A 104 15.46 17.14 10.08
N PHE A 105 15.99 16.65 8.96
CA PHE A 105 15.36 15.57 8.19
C PHE A 105 15.14 14.30 9.02
N SER A 106 16.11 13.92 9.85
CA SER A 106 16.01 12.75 10.75
C SER A 106 14.99 12.96 11.89
N ALA A 107 14.93 14.17 12.44
CA ALA A 107 13.94 14.53 13.45
C ALA A 107 12.51 14.50 12.86
N ASP A 108 12.32 15.09 11.68
CA ASP A 108 11.04 15.14 10.98
C ASP A 108 10.59 13.74 10.54
N SER A 109 11.51 12.88 10.07
CA SER A 109 11.19 11.48 9.72
C SER A 109 10.74 10.67 10.95
N SER A 110 11.34 10.95 12.11
CA SER A 110 10.93 10.35 13.39
C SER A 110 9.56 10.85 13.84
N ALA A 111 9.31 12.15 13.74
CA ALA A 111 8.01 12.74 14.07
C ALA A 111 6.91 12.24 13.12
N LEU A 112 7.21 12.08 11.83
CA LEU A 112 6.28 11.56 10.83
C LEU A 112 5.90 10.12 11.13
N ALA A 113 6.88 9.25 11.43
CA ALA A 113 6.60 7.87 11.82
C ALA A 113 5.66 7.78 13.03
N ILE A 114 5.85 8.64 14.05
CA ILE A 114 4.99 8.69 15.23
C ILE A 114 3.58 9.17 14.87
N SER A 115 3.49 10.24 14.06
CA SER A 115 2.22 10.83 13.62
C SER A 115 1.40 9.82 12.81
N LEU A 116 2.02 9.21 11.80
CA LEU A 116 1.40 8.20 10.94
C LEU A 116 0.94 6.97 11.75
N ASN A 117 1.77 6.47 12.67
CA ASN A 117 1.39 5.35 13.54
C ASN A 117 0.14 5.65 14.40
N ARG A 118 -0.10 6.91 14.77
CA ARG A 118 -1.29 7.31 15.54
C ARG A 118 -2.56 7.31 14.68
N VAL A 119 -2.46 7.76 13.43
CA VAL A 119 -3.61 7.89 12.50
C VAL A 119 -3.84 6.65 11.63
N MET A 120 -2.91 5.70 11.62
CA MET A 120 -2.94 4.47 10.83
C MET A 120 -4.21 3.61 11.02
N TYR A 121 -4.86 3.70 12.19
CA TYR A 121 -6.13 2.99 12.43
C TYR A 121 -7.35 3.71 11.84
N GLN A 122 -7.25 5.03 11.64
CA GLN A 122 -8.30 5.87 11.11
C GLN A 122 -8.18 6.04 9.59
N VAL A 123 -6.95 5.92 9.07
CA VAL A 123 -6.62 6.06 7.65
C VAL A 123 -5.94 4.78 7.15
N PRO A 124 -6.69 3.83 6.57
CA PRO A 124 -6.13 2.54 6.14
C PRO A 124 -4.98 2.64 5.15
N GLY A 125 -4.99 3.62 4.23
CA GLY A 125 -3.93 3.84 3.24
C GLY A 125 -2.53 4.10 3.82
N VAL A 126 -2.45 4.56 5.07
CA VAL A 126 -1.15 4.78 5.73
C VAL A 126 -0.42 3.45 6.01
N ARG A 127 -1.14 2.33 6.12
CA ARG A 127 -0.57 1.02 6.52
C ARG A 127 0.44 0.50 5.50
N GLU A 128 0.16 0.67 4.21
CA GLU A 128 0.99 0.15 3.12
C GLU A 128 2.36 0.82 3.07
N TYR A 129 2.46 2.08 3.52
CA TYR A 129 3.67 2.88 3.43
C TYR A 129 4.45 2.95 4.75
N MET A 130 3.90 2.41 5.84
CA MET A 130 4.49 2.52 7.17
C MET A 130 5.87 1.86 7.26
N ALA A 131 6.05 0.69 6.61
CA ALA A 131 7.35 0.01 6.57
C ALA A 131 8.43 0.86 5.90
N ASP A 132 8.09 1.53 4.79
CA ASP A 132 9.03 2.36 4.06
C ASP A 132 9.35 3.67 4.80
N VAL A 133 8.37 4.30 5.47
CA VAL A 133 8.61 5.45 6.36
C VAL A 133 9.58 5.10 7.48
N LEU A 134 9.42 3.93 8.10
CA LEU A 134 10.32 3.45 9.14
C LEU A 134 11.74 3.19 8.62
N LYS A 135 11.86 2.73 7.38
CA LYS A 135 13.16 2.55 6.70
C LYS A 135 13.85 3.89 6.42
N VAL A 136 13.11 4.90 5.94
CA VAL A 136 13.63 6.27 5.79
C VAL A 136 14.12 6.82 7.13
N ARG A 137 13.33 6.61 8.20
CA ARG A 137 13.70 7.02 9.56
C ARG A 137 14.99 6.36 10.03
N ALA A 138 15.11 5.04 9.92
CA ALA A 138 16.29 4.30 10.36
C ALA A 138 17.55 4.78 9.60
N ARG A 139 17.46 4.88 8.27
CA ARG A 139 18.60 5.31 7.43
C ARG A 139 19.01 6.75 7.67
N SER A 140 18.05 7.66 7.84
CA SER A 140 18.33 9.07 8.17
C SER A 140 18.96 9.24 9.56
N SER A 141 18.51 8.48 10.56
CA SER A 141 19.12 8.45 11.90
C SER A 141 20.59 7.98 11.85
N ILE A 142 20.85 6.88 11.16
CA ILE A 142 22.19 6.33 10.97
C ILE A 142 23.12 7.34 10.29
N LEU A 143 22.65 7.99 9.22
CA LEU A 143 23.45 8.96 8.48
C LEU A 143 23.72 10.22 9.33
N ALA A 144 22.72 10.69 10.08
CA ALA A 144 22.86 11.82 11.00
C ALA A 144 23.88 11.55 12.12
N ASP A 145 23.88 10.34 12.68
CA ASP A 145 24.88 9.94 13.68
C ASP A 145 26.27 9.74 13.08
N ARG A 146 26.35 9.33 11.81
CA ARG A 146 27.62 9.15 11.10
C ARG A 146 28.27 10.46 10.72
N ILE A 147 27.51 11.44 10.22
CA ILE A 147 28.06 12.78 9.87
C ILE A 147 28.61 13.51 11.10
N ARG A 148 28.12 13.18 12.31
CA ARG A 148 28.70 13.66 13.57
C ARG A 148 30.08 13.08 13.85
N ARG A 149 30.33 11.85 13.39
CA ARG A 149 31.58 11.10 13.66
C ARG A 149 32.60 11.17 12.52
N ASN A 150 32.15 11.35 11.29
CA ASN A 150 32.98 11.35 10.09
C ASN A 150 32.54 12.47 9.12
N SER A 151 33.50 13.15 8.50
CA SER A 151 33.27 14.32 7.63
C SER A 151 33.48 14.03 6.14
N ASP A 152 33.56 12.76 5.72
CA ASP A 152 33.68 12.41 4.31
C ASP A 152 32.37 12.66 3.54
N LEU A 153 32.32 13.82 2.88
CA LEU A 153 31.18 14.30 2.11
C LEU A 153 30.82 13.39 0.92
N ASN A 154 31.79 12.71 0.30
CA ASN A 154 31.49 11.85 -0.85
C ASN A 154 30.74 10.60 -0.43
N LEU A 155 31.13 10.01 0.71
CA LEU A 155 30.42 8.90 1.31
C LEU A 155 29.03 9.33 1.75
N ILE A 156 28.91 10.46 2.45
CA ILE A 156 27.62 11.02 2.89
C ILE A 156 26.67 11.25 1.70
N ALA A 157 27.17 11.79 0.58
CA ALA A 157 26.37 12.02 -0.62
C ALA A 157 25.86 10.72 -1.26
N ALA A 158 26.69 9.69 -1.34
CA ALA A 158 26.27 8.38 -1.85
C ALA A 158 25.18 7.77 -0.95
N GLU A 159 25.38 7.80 0.37
CA GLU A 159 24.42 7.27 1.34
C GLU A 159 23.11 8.07 1.36
N TYR A 160 23.21 9.39 1.21
CA TYR A 160 22.05 10.27 1.10
C TYR A 160 21.24 9.98 -0.17
N GLY A 161 21.90 9.64 -1.29
CA GLY A 161 21.21 9.30 -2.53
C GLY A 161 20.23 8.13 -2.42
N GLU A 162 20.51 7.15 -1.54
CA GLU A 162 19.55 6.07 -1.24
C GLU A 162 18.35 6.55 -0.41
N ILE A 163 18.58 7.50 0.51
CA ILE A 163 17.53 8.08 1.35
C ILE A 163 16.62 8.97 0.50
N ASP A 164 17.19 9.82 -0.35
CA ASP A 164 16.47 10.66 -1.33
C ASP A 164 15.57 9.79 -2.21
N GLN A 165 16.12 8.70 -2.78
CA GLN A 165 15.36 7.79 -3.63
C GLN A 165 14.18 7.13 -2.91
N LEU A 166 14.39 6.66 -1.67
CA LEU A 166 13.33 6.03 -0.89
C LEU A 166 12.28 7.05 -0.46
N TRP A 167 12.72 8.19 0.09
CA TRP A 167 11.86 9.23 0.62
C TRP A 167 10.96 9.85 -0.46
N ARG A 168 11.46 10.10 -1.67
CA ARG A 168 10.64 10.68 -2.74
C ARG A 168 9.45 9.80 -3.13
N VAL A 169 9.66 8.48 -3.21
CA VAL A 169 8.57 7.53 -3.50
C VAL A 169 7.54 7.56 -2.37
N VAL A 170 8.01 7.45 -1.13
CA VAL A 170 7.17 7.47 0.06
C VAL A 170 6.40 8.79 0.19
N SER A 171 7.06 9.93 -0.03
CA SER A 171 6.44 11.24 0.03
C SER A 171 5.33 11.39 -1.01
N LEU A 172 5.57 10.98 -2.26
CA LEU A 172 4.56 11.07 -3.31
C LEU A 172 3.36 10.18 -3.04
N GLN A 173 3.59 8.99 -2.48
CA GLN A 173 2.52 8.07 -2.09
C GLN A 173 1.73 8.64 -0.90
N LEU A 174 2.41 9.10 0.15
CA LEU A 174 1.76 9.71 1.30
C LEU A 174 1.00 10.99 0.96
N GLU A 175 1.48 11.83 0.03
CA GLU A 175 0.73 13.00 -0.44
C GLU A 175 -0.61 12.63 -1.10
N GLN A 176 -0.71 11.41 -1.65
CA GLN A 176 -1.92 10.89 -2.28
C GLN A 176 -2.87 10.22 -1.28
N VAL A 177 -2.39 9.82 -0.10
CA VAL A 177 -3.22 9.18 0.93
C VAL A 177 -4.26 10.16 1.47
N ARG A 178 -5.53 9.77 1.38
CA ARG A 178 -6.67 10.60 1.80
C ARG A 178 -6.83 10.55 3.32
N GLY A 179 -7.34 11.62 3.93
CA GLY A 179 -7.61 11.66 5.38
C GLY A 179 -6.39 11.88 6.28
N LEU A 180 -5.19 12.09 5.71
CA LEU A 180 -4.00 12.50 6.46
C LEU A 180 -4.24 13.81 7.21
N ASP A 181 -3.87 13.81 8.48
CA ASP A 181 -3.96 14.96 9.35
C ASP A 181 -2.98 16.07 8.92
N ARG A 182 -3.30 17.31 9.29
CA ARG A 182 -2.51 18.49 8.89
C ARG A 182 -1.07 18.42 9.40
N ASN A 183 -0.82 17.80 10.55
CA ASN A 183 0.52 17.68 11.09
C ASN A 183 1.38 16.73 10.24
N SER A 184 0.87 15.56 9.86
CA SER A 184 1.58 14.65 8.94
C SER A 184 1.86 15.30 7.58
N LYS A 185 0.91 16.06 7.01
CA LYS A 185 1.13 16.81 5.76
C LYS A 185 2.23 17.87 5.89
N ASN A 186 2.26 18.60 7.01
CA ASN A 186 3.32 19.59 7.26
C ASN A 186 4.69 18.93 7.41
N LEU A 187 4.76 17.76 8.08
CA LEU A 187 6.01 17.00 8.23
C LEU A 187 6.52 16.50 6.89
N ILE A 188 5.64 15.97 6.02
CA ILE A 188 6.00 15.58 4.65
C ILE A 188 6.57 16.78 3.88
N ALA A 189 5.91 17.95 3.95
CA ALA A 189 6.40 19.16 3.30
C ALA A 189 7.77 19.64 3.82
N SER A 190 7.98 19.61 5.15
CA SER A 190 9.26 19.96 5.79
C SER A 190 10.39 19.03 5.39
N MET A 191 10.11 17.72 5.34
CA MET A 191 11.06 16.71 4.86
C MET A 191 11.38 16.91 3.38
N ASN A 192 10.40 17.26 2.54
CA ASN A 192 10.63 17.57 1.12
C ASN A 192 11.49 18.82 0.90
N GLU A 193 11.33 19.84 1.74
CA GLU A 193 12.19 21.02 1.71
C GLU A 193 13.62 20.68 2.11
N SER A 194 13.77 19.93 3.21
CA SER A 194 15.08 19.44 3.68
C SER A 194 15.74 18.53 2.65
N ASP A 195 14.96 17.70 1.95
CA ASP A 195 15.45 16.80 0.90
C ASP A 195 16.03 17.56 -0.30
N ARG A 196 15.29 18.55 -0.81
CA ARG A 196 15.78 19.42 -1.89
C ARG A 196 17.03 20.19 -1.47
N LYS A 197 17.06 20.67 -0.22
CA LYS A 197 18.20 21.41 0.32
C LYS A 197 19.44 20.52 0.41
N LEU A 198 19.30 19.29 0.93
CA LEU A 198 20.39 18.30 1.00
C LEU A 198 20.86 17.89 -0.39
N GLY A 199 19.94 17.66 -1.34
CA GLY A 199 20.27 17.38 -2.74
C GLY A 199 21.09 18.48 -3.40
N ASN A 200 20.75 19.75 -3.14
CA ASN A 200 21.51 20.90 -3.63
C ASN A 200 22.90 21.02 -2.97
N LEU A 201 22.98 20.86 -1.65
CA LEU A 201 24.22 20.97 -0.88
C LEU A 201 25.20 19.85 -1.23
N LEU A 202 24.71 18.62 -1.35
CA LEU A 202 25.49 17.44 -1.69
C LEU A 202 25.66 17.25 -3.19
N GLN A 203 25.14 18.15 -4.03
CA GLN A 203 25.18 18.06 -5.50
C GLN A 203 24.70 16.69 -6.04
N THR A 204 23.92 15.96 -5.24
CA THR A 204 23.30 14.71 -5.62
C THR A 204 22.03 15.06 -6.38
N GLY A 205 22.13 15.08 -7.71
CA GLY A 205 20.94 15.15 -8.57
C GLY A 205 19.97 13.98 -8.27
N PRO A 206 18.70 14.07 -8.71
CA PRO A 206 17.69 13.04 -8.46
C PRO A 206 18.18 11.64 -8.90
N GLN A 207 18.28 10.69 -7.97
CA GLN A 207 18.82 9.35 -8.25
C GLN A 207 17.76 8.42 -8.85
N LEU A 208 17.60 8.45 -10.17
CA LEU A 208 16.66 7.58 -10.89
C LEU A 208 17.07 6.10 -10.78
N LYS A 209 16.10 5.20 -10.53
CA LYS A 209 16.28 3.75 -10.69
C LYS A 209 16.37 3.38 -12.18
N ARG A 210 17.46 3.77 -12.86
CA ARG A 210 17.59 3.67 -14.32
C ARG A 210 17.36 2.27 -14.88
N THR A 211 17.82 1.22 -14.19
CA THR A 211 17.59 -0.17 -14.61
C THR A 211 16.12 -0.56 -14.58
N GLU A 212 15.43 -0.21 -13.50
CA GLU A 212 13.99 -0.51 -13.35
C GLU A 212 13.16 0.37 -14.29
N LEU A 213 13.52 1.64 -14.44
CA LEU A 213 12.92 2.54 -15.40
C LEU A 213 13.09 2.02 -16.83
N LEU A 214 14.29 1.61 -17.23
CA LEU A 214 14.55 1.02 -18.56
C LEU A 214 13.74 -0.27 -18.79
N ARG A 215 13.60 -1.11 -17.76
CA ARG A 215 12.77 -2.32 -17.83
C ARG A 215 11.31 -1.97 -18.08
N GLN A 216 10.78 -0.99 -17.36
CA GLN A 216 9.39 -0.56 -17.47
C GLN A 216 9.12 0.17 -18.78
N THR A 217 10.02 1.06 -19.23
CA THR A 217 9.88 1.75 -20.52
C THR A 217 9.94 0.77 -21.69
N SER A 218 10.78 -0.27 -21.60
CA SER A 218 10.83 -1.34 -22.60
C SER A 218 9.55 -2.19 -22.60
N ALA A 219 9.01 -2.50 -21.42
CA ALA A 219 7.73 -3.21 -21.29
C ALA A 219 6.55 -2.41 -21.87
N LEU A 220 6.55 -1.09 -21.67
CA LEU A 220 5.55 -0.17 -22.23
C LEU A 220 5.67 -0.07 -23.76
N ALA A 221 6.88 0.08 -24.30
CA ALA A 221 7.10 0.08 -25.74
C ALA A 221 6.58 -1.21 -26.40
N ASN A 222 6.85 -2.37 -25.79
CA ASN A 222 6.31 -3.65 -26.26
C ASN A 222 4.77 -3.70 -26.16
N ALA A 223 4.18 -3.18 -25.09
CA ALA A 223 2.72 -3.12 -24.96
C ALA A 223 2.07 -2.24 -26.06
N LEU A 224 2.70 -1.12 -26.42
CA LEU A 224 2.28 -0.27 -27.53
C LEU A 224 2.43 -1.00 -28.88
N SER A 225 3.54 -1.70 -29.10
CA SER A 225 3.75 -2.48 -30.33
C SER A 225 2.67 -3.55 -30.53
N ILE A 226 2.30 -4.26 -29.46
CA ILE A 226 1.20 -5.23 -29.47
C ILE A 226 -0.13 -4.53 -29.77
N LEU A 227 -0.42 -3.38 -29.14
CA LEU A 227 -1.64 -2.63 -29.41
C LEU A 227 -1.72 -2.17 -30.89
N VAL A 228 -0.60 -1.74 -31.48
CA VAL A 228 -0.54 -1.36 -32.90
C VAL A 228 -0.83 -2.56 -33.80
N GLN A 229 -0.29 -3.74 -33.49
CA GLN A 229 -0.61 -4.98 -34.21
C GLN A 229 -2.08 -5.38 -34.05
N ASP A 230 -2.63 -5.23 -32.84
CA ASP A 230 -4.04 -5.49 -32.58
C ASP A 230 -4.94 -4.54 -33.39
N ILE A 231 -4.61 -3.26 -33.48
CA ILE A 231 -5.32 -2.29 -34.36
C ILE A 231 -5.25 -2.74 -35.81
N GLU A 232 -4.08 -3.19 -36.26
CA GLU A 232 -3.87 -3.63 -37.62
C GLU A 232 -4.76 -4.82 -37.99
N ILE A 233 -4.91 -5.78 -37.07
CA ILE A 233 -5.71 -6.98 -37.26
C ILE A 233 -7.20 -6.67 -37.07
N GLU A 234 -7.58 -6.08 -35.95
CA GLU A 234 -8.97 -5.92 -35.52
C GLU A 234 -9.72 -4.85 -36.32
N LEU A 235 -9.03 -3.78 -36.74
CA LEU A 235 -9.62 -2.70 -37.53
C LEU A 235 -9.34 -2.89 -39.03
N SER A 236 -9.12 -4.12 -39.49
CA SER A 236 -8.85 -4.45 -40.90
C SER A 236 -9.85 -3.85 -41.90
N ARG A 237 -11.10 -3.63 -41.48
CA ARG A 237 -12.21 -3.12 -42.32
C ARG A 237 -12.44 -1.62 -42.21
N GLU A 238 -11.73 -0.93 -41.30
CA GLU A 238 -11.91 0.49 -41.05
C GLU A 238 -11.09 1.35 -42.02
N PRO A 239 -11.69 2.39 -42.64
CA PRO A 239 -10.98 3.25 -43.60
C PRO A 239 -9.86 4.06 -42.95
N LYS A 240 -9.92 4.28 -41.63
CA LYS A 240 -8.90 5.02 -40.86
C LYS A 240 -7.77 4.14 -40.32
N ARG A 241 -7.74 2.84 -40.61
CA ARG A 241 -6.73 1.90 -40.07
C ARG A 241 -5.30 2.41 -40.24
N TYR A 242 -4.91 2.81 -41.46
CA TYR A 242 -3.54 3.24 -41.73
C TYR A 242 -3.15 4.50 -40.97
N GLU A 243 -4.11 5.39 -40.71
CA GLU A 243 -3.89 6.59 -39.91
C GLU A 243 -3.66 6.23 -38.43
N LEU A 244 -4.50 5.35 -37.87
CA LEU A 244 -4.39 4.88 -36.49
C LEU A 244 -3.10 4.07 -36.25
N VAL A 245 -2.72 3.20 -37.19
CA VAL A 245 -1.46 2.45 -37.12
C VAL A 245 -0.27 3.42 -37.14
N ARG A 246 -0.30 4.44 -38.01
CA ARG A 246 0.76 5.46 -38.08
C ARG A 246 0.85 6.27 -36.81
N GLU A 247 -0.28 6.72 -36.25
CA GLU A 247 -0.32 7.46 -34.98
C GLU A 247 0.21 6.60 -33.83
N GLY A 248 -0.20 5.32 -33.77
CA GLY A 248 0.30 4.38 -32.78
C GLY A 248 1.81 4.13 -32.87
N GLN A 249 2.36 3.98 -34.08
CA GLN A 249 3.80 3.87 -34.31
C GLN A 249 4.56 5.14 -33.88
N GLN A 250 3.97 6.33 -34.07
CA GLN A 250 4.58 7.57 -33.59
C GLN A 250 4.64 7.64 -32.06
N VAL A 251 3.59 7.18 -31.38
CA VAL A 251 3.55 7.09 -29.91
C VAL A 251 4.57 6.07 -29.40
N GLU A 252 4.66 4.90 -30.03
CA GLU A 252 5.68 3.88 -29.73
C GLU A 252 7.10 4.44 -29.88
N GLN A 253 7.40 5.14 -30.98
CA GLN A 253 8.70 5.75 -31.23
C GLN A 253 9.10 6.76 -30.16
N ARG A 254 8.16 7.57 -29.65
CA ARG A 254 8.44 8.48 -28.52
C ARG A 254 8.84 7.71 -27.25
N MET A 255 8.20 6.58 -26.98
CA MET A 255 8.58 5.75 -25.83
C MET A 255 9.97 5.11 -25.97
N VAL A 256 10.35 4.76 -27.20
CA VAL A 256 11.72 4.33 -27.52
C VAL A 256 12.71 5.47 -27.30
N GLN A 257 12.37 6.71 -27.66
CA GLN A 257 13.21 7.89 -27.40
C GLN A 257 13.42 8.12 -25.90
N VAL A 258 12.38 7.98 -25.07
CA VAL A 258 12.51 8.02 -23.60
C VAL A 258 13.51 6.95 -23.12
N SER A 259 13.40 5.72 -23.65
CA SER A 259 14.32 4.62 -23.30
C SER A 259 15.77 4.94 -23.69
N ASN A 260 16.00 5.55 -24.85
CA ASN A 260 17.34 5.96 -25.29
C ASN A 260 17.93 7.04 -24.38
N LEU A 261 17.13 8.04 -23.96
CA LEU A 261 17.60 9.06 -23.01
C LEU A 261 18.02 8.45 -21.66
N ILE A 262 17.36 7.38 -21.23
CA ILE A 262 17.72 6.63 -20.02
C ILE A 262 19.04 5.88 -20.20
N ILE A 263 19.21 5.21 -21.35
CA ILE A 263 20.45 4.50 -21.72
C ILE A 263 21.64 5.47 -21.78
N ASP A 264 21.44 6.63 -22.41
CA ASP A 264 22.43 7.70 -22.58
C ASP A 264 22.72 8.46 -21.26
N ARG A 265 22.09 8.06 -20.16
CA ARG A 265 22.23 8.64 -18.82
C ARG A 265 21.98 10.16 -18.79
N GLN A 266 21.04 10.62 -19.61
CA GLN A 266 20.66 12.03 -19.66
C GLN A 266 20.08 12.52 -18.33
N SER A 267 19.99 13.85 -18.21
CA SER A 267 19.45 14.48 -17.00
C SER A 267 18.00 14.07 -16.72
N TYR A 268 17.62 14.07 -15.45
CA TYR A 268 16.23 13.80 -15.03
C TYR A 268 15.23 14.69 -15.77
N ASP A 269 15.52 15.98 -15.91
CA ASP A 269 14.62 16.93 -16.57
C ASP A 269 14.44 16.63 -18.07
N SER A 270 15.49 16.15 -18.74
CA SER A 270 15.41 15.72 -20.13
C SER A 270 14.51 14.49 -20.27
N ILE A 271 14.71 13.48 -19.42
CA ILE A 271 13.90 12.24 -19.41
C ILE A 271 12.44 12.56 -19.08
N LYS A 272 12.20 13.38 -18.05
CA LYS A 272 10.87 13.81 -17.62
C LYS A 272 10.14 14.56 -18.73
N ARG A 273 10.81 15.50 -19.41
CA ARG A 273 10.21 16.28 -20.51
C ARG A 273 9.77 15.39 -21.66
N GLU A 274 10.64 14.48 -22.08
CA GLU A 274 10.32 13.56 -23.18
C GLU A 274 9.17 12.61 -22.80
N TYR A 275 9.17 12.12 -21.55
CA TYR A 275 8.11 11.28 -21.06
C TYR A 275 6.75 11.99 -20.99
N LEU A 276 6.71 13.26 -20.56
CA LEU A 276 5.48 14.06 -20.60
C LEU A 276 4.98 14.26 -22.04
N ALA A 277 5.88 14.50 -22.99
CA ALA A 277 5.54 14.62 -24.41
C ALA A 277 5.01 13.30 -25.00
N PHE A 278 5.54 12.15 -24.56
CA PHE A 278 4.96 10.84 -24.85
C PHE A 278 3.54 10.73 -24.30
N ARG A 279 3.33 11.07 -23.02
CA ARG A 279 2.04 10.95 -22.33
C ARG A 279 0.95 11.76 -23.00
N ASP A 280 1.25 12.98 -23.45
CA ASP A 280 0.30 13.82 -24.17
C ASP A 280 -0.11 13.18 -25.51
N SER A 281 0.85 12.59 -26.23
CA SER A 281 0.59 11.89 -27.49
C SER A 281 -0.21 10.61 -27.26
N TRP A 282 0.11 9.85 -26.22
CA TRP A 282 -0.64 8.66 -25.82
C TRP A 282 -2.09 8.99 -25.44
N ASN A 283 -2.34 10.02 -24.64
CA ASN A 283 -3.69 10.40 -24.24
C ASN A 283 -4.57 10.82 -25.43
N SER A 284 -3.99 11.55 -26.38
CA SER A 284 -4.66 11.88 -27.64
C SER A 284 -5.01 10.61 -28.43
N PHE A 285 -4.03 9.73 -28.64
CA PHE A 285 -4.21 8.50 -29.39
C PHE A 285 -5.21 7.54 -28.75
N ALA A 286 -5.11 7.34 -27.42
CA ALA A 286 -6.05 6.52 -26.67
C ALA A 286 -7.49 7.04 -26.83
N THR A 287 -7.69 8.37 -26.86
CA THR A 287 -9.01 8.97 -27.10
C THR A 287 -9.53 8.66 -28.50
N HIS A 288 -8.68 8.62 -29.52
CA HIS A 288 -9.05 8.22 -30.88
C HIS A 288 -9.42 6.73 -31.00
N LEU A 289 -8.88 5.86 -30.15
CA LEU A 289 -9.18 4.42 -30.16
C LEU A 289 -10.48 4.04 -29.45
N ARG A 290 -10.94 4.85 -28.48
CA ARG A 290 -12.14 4.56 -27.67
C ARG A 290 -13.43 4.31 -28.48
N PRO A 291 -13.75 5.07 -29.56
CA PRO A 291 -15.00 4.91 -30.30
C PRO A 291 -15.15 3.57 -31.03
N TYR A 292 -14.07 2.81 -31.24
CA TYR A 292 -14.11 1.54 -31.97
C TYR A 292 -14.65 0.37 -31.15
N HIS A 293 -14.84 0.54 -29.82
CA HIS A 293 -15.51 -0.41 -28.93
C HIS A 293 -15.04 -1.87 -29.05
N ASN A 294 -13.74 -2.08 -29.31
CA ASN A 294 -13.18 -3.42 -29.45
C ASN A 294 -12.55 -3.89 -28.13
N ARG A 295 -12.92 -5.10 -27.67
CA ARG A 295 -12.44 -5.68 -26.42
C ARG A 295 -10.91 -5.86 -26.38
N ILE A 296 -10.31 -6.26 -27.50
CA ILE A 296 -8.86 -6.47 -27.61
C ILE A 296 -8.14 -5.13 -27.47
N LEU A 297 -8.62 -4.10 -28.18
CA LEU A 297 -8.09 -2.74 -28.07
C LEU A 297 -8.22 -2.18 -26.65
N ASN A 298 -9.37 -2.36 -26.01
CA ASN A 298 -9.57 -1.93 -24.62
C ASN A 298 -8.59 -2.62 -23.66
N ARG A 299 -8.33 -3.92 -23.85
CA ARG A 299 -7.33 -4.65 -23.06
C ARG A 299 -5.92 -4.11 -23.31
N GLY A 300 -5.58 -3.80 -24.55
CA GLY A 300 -4.30 -3.20 -24.92
C GLY A 300 -4.12 -1.82 -24.27
N ILE A 301 -5.13 -0.95 -24.35
CA ILE A 301 -5.15 0.37 -23.69
C ILE A 301 -4.95 0.22 -22.18
N GLN A 302 -5.66 -0.68 -21.52
CA GLN A 302 -5.52 -0.93 -20.08
C GLN A 302 -4.11 -1.38 -19.70
N ARG A 303 -3.48 -2.26 -20.50
CA ARG A 303 -2.08 -2.68 -20.28
C ARG A 303 -1.12 -1.50 -20.41
N VAL A 304 -1.33 -0.61 -21.39
CA VAL A 304 -0.48 0.59 -21.54
C VAL A 304 -0.64 1.51 -20.33
N VAL A 305 -1.87 1.74 -19.85
CA VAL A 305 -2.16 2.57 -18.65
C VAL A 305 -1.53 1.98 -17.38
N GLN A 306 -1.58 0.67 -17.19
CA GLN A 306 -0.97 0.02 -16.02
C GLN A 306 0.56 0.22 -15.99
N GLN A 307 1.22 0.07 -17.14
CA GLN A 307 2.65 0.24 -17.28
C GLN A 307 3.05 1.72 -17.17
N ASP A 308 2.22 2.62 -17.72
CA ASP A 308 2.38 4.07 -17.59
C ASP A 308 2.41 4.50 -16.11
N ARG A 309 1.47 4.00 -15.28
CA ARG A 309 1.45 4.29 -13.84
C ARG A 309 2.75 3.89 -13.14
N SER A 310 3.29 2.71 -13.48
CA SER A 310 4.56 2.22 -12.91
C SER A 310 5.74 3.14 -13.30
N ILE A 311 5.74 3.70 -14.51
CA ILE A 311 6.79 4.62 -14.97
C ILE A 311 6.62 6.00 -14.32
N GLN A 312 5.39 6.50 -14.17
CA GLN A 312 5.11 7.76 -13.47
C GLN A 312 5.61 7.71 -12.01
N GLU A 313 5.45 6.58 -11.32
CA GLU A 313 6.00 6.37 -9.98
C GLU A 313 7.54 6.45 -9.97
N LEU A 314 8.19 5.80 -10.94
CA LEU A 314 9.64 5.79 -11.07
C LEU A 314 10.23 7.15 -11.50
N LEU A 315 9.46 7.94 -12.25
CA LEU A 315 9.81 9.30 -12.67
C LEU A 315 9.38 10.37 -11.67
N TRP A 316 8.77 9.98 -10.54
CA TRP A 316 8.30 10.90 -9.50
C TRP A 316 7.34 11.97 -10.04
N LEU A 317 6.48 11.57 -10.98
CA LEU A 317 5.45 12.45 -11.49
C LEU A 317 4.21 12.36 -10.59
N PRO A 318 3.56 13.50 -10.28
CA PRO A 318 2.27 13.45 -9.64
C PRO A 318 1.34 12.66 -10.57
N GLN A 319 0.83 11.55 -10.06
CA GLN A 319 -0.19 10.78 -10.75
C GLN A 319 -1.40 11.70 -10.78
N ASP A 320 -1.67 12.34 -11.92
CA ASP A 320 -2.78 13.28 -12.09
C ASP A 320 -4.05 12.65 -11.48
N GLY A 321 -4.84 13.47 -10.77
CA GLY A 321 -6.06 13.01 -10.08
C GLY A 321 -6.91 12.13 -11.00
N ALA A 322 -7.65 11.20 -10.39
CA ALA A 322 -8.40 10.14 -11.08
C ALA A 322 -8.95 10.63 -12.43
N ASN A 323 -8.41 10.09 -13.53
CA ASN A 323 -8.67 10.60 -14.87
C ASN A 323 -10.18 10.46 -15.14
N LEU A 324 -10.91 11.57 -15.05
CA LEU A 324 -12.37 11.60 -15.18
C LEU A 324 -12.85 10.96 -16.49
N GLN A 325 -12.05 11.05 -17.55
CA GLN A 325 -12.35 10.41 -18.82
C GLN A 325 -12.13 8.88 -18.78
N GLU A 326 -11.15 8.41 -18.02
CA GLU A 326 -10.94 6.98 -17.76
C GLU A 326 -12.09 6.43 -16.91
N ILE A 327 -12.49 7.16 -15.86
CA ILE A 327 -13.64 6.79 -15.02
C ILE A 327 -14.92 6.75 -15.85
N ALA A 328 -15.19 7.75 -16.70
CA ALA A 328 -16.35 7.77 -17.58
C ALA A 328 -16.40 6.52 -18.48
N HIS A 329 -15.29 6.19 -19.12
CA HIS A 329 -15.22 5.00 -19.97
C HIS A 329 -15.43 3.70 -19.16
N LEU A 330 -14.78 3.57 -18.00
CA LEU A 330 -14.92 2.38 -17.17
C LEU A 330 -16.35 2.24 -16.64
N THR A 331 -17.01 3.35 -16.32
CA THR A 331 -18.41 3.39 -15.88
C THR A 331 -19.35 2.98 -17.02
N GLU A 332 -19.11 3.45 -18.24
CA GLU A 332 -19.88 3.04 -19.42
C GLU A 332 -19.67 1.56 -19.77
N SER A 333 -18.46 1.04 -19.56
CA SER A 333 -18.16 -0.39 -19.73
C SER A 333 -18.88 -1.24 -18.69
N LEU A 334 -18.89 -0.80 -17.42
CA LEU A 334 -19.65 -1.43 -16.35
C LEU A 334 -21.14 -1.46 -16.69
N LYS A 335 -21.74 -0.34 -17.13
CA LYS A 335 -23.15 -0.30 -17.55
C LYS A 335 -23.44 -1.35 -18.61
N ARG A 336 -22.57 -1.45 -19.62
CA ARG A 336 -22.73 -2.41 -20.71
C ARG A 336 -22.66 -3.86 -20.24
N ASP A 337 -21.70 -4.19 -19.38
CA ASP A 337 -21.56 -5.53 -18.81
C ASP A 337 -22.78 -5.92 -17.96
N VAL A 338 -23.28 -4.96 -17.17
CA VAL A 338 -24.51 -5.11 -16.37
C VAL A 338 -25.73 -5.29 -17.27
N ASP A 339 -25.92 -4.45 -18.29
CA ASP A 339 -27.02 -4.58 -19.26
C ASP A 339 -26.96 -5.90 -20.05
N GLU A 340 -25.76 -6.42 -20.33
CA GLU A 340 -25.57 -7.73 -20.98
C GLU A 340 -25.95 -8.88 -20.03
N PHE A 341 -25.63 -8.77 -18.75
CA PHE A 341 -26.08 -9.70 -17.71
C PHE A 341 -27.61 -9.72 -17.62
N TYR A 342 -28.27 -8.57 -17.48
CA TYR A 342 -29.73 -8.48 -17.40
C TYR A 342 -30.43 -9.01 -18.66
N ARG A 343 -29.87 -8.76 -19.85
CA ARG A 343 -30.42 -9.31 -21.11
C ARG A 343 -30.29 -10.83 -21.21
N ARG A 344 -29.26 -11.43 -20.62
CA ARG A 344 -29.00 -12.88 -20.66
C ARG A 344 -29.53 -13.65 -19.46
N ALA A 345 -29.84 -12.96 -18.36
CA ALA A 345 -30.50 -13.52 -17.19
C ALA A 345 -31.96 -13.86 -17.53
N THR A 346 -32.17 -15.07 -18.06
CA THR A 346 -33.51 -15.54 -18.44
C THR A 346 -34.39 -15.84 -17.22
N LEU A 347 -35.72 -15.81 -17.39
CA LEU A 347 -36.68 -16.27 -16.37
C LEU A 347 -36.38 -17.67 -15.83
N ARG A 348 -35.74 -18.54 -16.63
CA ARG A 348 -35.32 -19.89 -16.23
C ARG A 348 -34.21 -19.88 -15.19
N LEU A 349 -33.31 -18.89 -15.21
CA LEU A 349 -32.27 -18.66 -14.20
C LEU A 349 -32.87 -18.15 -12.88
N LEU A 350 -33.92 -17.34 -12.95
CA LEU A 350 -34.63 -16.84 -11.77
C LEU A 350 -35.42 -17.95 -11.06
N ILE A 351 -35.93 -18.94 -11.80
CA ILE A 351 -36.67 -20.08 -11.24
C ILE A 351 -35.76 -21.05 -10.46
N SER A 352 -34.48 -21.14 -10.83
CA SER A 352 -33.50 -22.00 -10.13
C SER A 352 -32.96 -21.39 -8.83
N LEU A 353 -33.23 -20.11 -8.57
CA LEU A 353 -32.74 -19.43 -7.37
C LEU A 353 -33.67 -19.71 -6.17
N PRO A 354 -33.12 -19.74 -4.93
CA PRO A 354 -33.94 -19.80 -3.72
C PRO A 354 -34.94 -18.63 -3.67
N PRO A 355 -36.14 -18.79 -3.06
CA PRO A 355 -37.10 -17.70 -2.90
C PRO A 355 -36.49 -16.60 -2.02
N ALA A 356 -35.96 -15.58 -2.67
CA ALA A 356 -35.26 -14.46 -2.07
C ALA A 356 -35.68 -13.16 -2.79
N ASN A 357 -35.32 -12.00 -2.24
CA ASN A 357 -35.63 -10.69 -2.82
C ASN A 357 -34.76 -10.37 -4.05
N TYR A 358 -34.57 -11.31 -4.98
CA TYR A 358 -33.66 -11.19 -6.13
C TYR A 358 -34.00 -10.00 -7.02
N ILE A 359 -35.28 -9.69 -7.23
CA ILE A 359 -35.69 -8.49 -7.99
C ILE A 359 -35.26 -7.21 -7.26
N SER A 360 -35.54 -7.12 -5.96
CA SER A 360 -35.20 -5.92 -5.17
C SER A 360 -33.70 -5.65 -5.12
N THR A 361 -32.88 -6.69 -4.90
CA THR A 361 -31.42 -6.56 -4.87
C THR A 361 -30.85 -6.25 -6.25
N SER A 362 -31.49 -6.77 -7.30
CA SER A 362 -31.13 -6.47 -8.69
C SER A 362 -31.43 -5.00 -9.04
N ASP A 363 -32.63 -4.53 -8.73
CA ASP A 363 -33.05 -3.15 -8.96
C ASP A 363 -32.18 -2.15 -8.17
N GLU A 364 -31.83 -2.49 -6.93
CA GLU A 364 -30.91 -1.69 -6.11
C GLU A 364 -29.52 -1.61 -6.73
N PHE A 365 -28.92 -2.75 -7.12
CA PHE A 365 -27.63 -2.75 -7.79
C PHE A 365 -27.65 -1.96 -9.09
N TYR A 366 -28.66 -2.16 -9.95
CA TYR A 366 -28.80 -1.41 -11.20
C TYR A 366 -28.94 0.10 -10.95
N GLY A 367 -29.74 0.49 -9.95
CA GLY A 367 -29.91 1.88 -9.56
C GLY A 367 -28.62 2.55 -9.08
N THR A 368 -27.77 1.84 -8.33
CA THR A 368 -26.47 2.38 -7.91
C THR A 368 -25.49 2.58 -9.07
N VAL A 369 -25.54 1.71 -10.10
CA VAL A 369 -24.75 1.85 -11.32
C VAL A 369 -25.20 3.05 -12.15
N GLU A 370 -26.52 3.25 -12.32
CA GLU A 370 -27.06 4.46 -12.98
C GLU A 370 -26.68 5.74 -12.23
N ASN A 371 -26.77 5.74 -10.90
CA ASN A 371 -26.38 6.89 -10.09
C ASN A 371 -24.89 7.26 -10.29
N LEU A 372 -23.98 6.28 -10.39
CA LEU A 372 -22.58 6.56 -10.69
C LEU A 372 -22.41 7.15 -12.10
N ILE A 373 -23.13 6.64 -13.10
CA ILE A 373 -23.10 7.18 -14.47
C ILE A 373 -23.53 8.64 -14.47
N ASP A 374 -24.61 8.96 -13.76
CA ASP A 374 -25.08 10.34 -13.63
C ASP A 374 -24.04 11.20 -12.91
N THR A 375 -23.45 10.73 -11.82
CA THR A 375 -22.39 11.43 -11.07
C THR A 375 -21.18 11.74 -11.99
N VAL A 376 -20.80 10.81 -12.86
CA VAL A 376 -19.69 10.97 -13.81
C VAL A 376 -20.06 11.92 -14.96
N ASN A 377 -21.26 11.79 -15.53
CA ASN A 377 -21.73 12.63 -16.64
C ASN A 377 -21.92 14.09 -16.23
N HIS A 378 -22.34 14.34 -14.99
CA HIS A 378 -22.48 15.69 -14.44
C HIS A 378 -21.15 16.30 -13.96
N ASN A 379 -20.03 15.58 -14.12
CA ASN A 379 -18.69 16.03 -13.70
C ASN A 379 -18.67 16.44 -12.21
N GLU A 380 -19.39 15.70 -11.37
CA GLU A 380 -19.50 16.00 -9.95
C GLU A 380 -18.17 15.82 -9.23
N SER A 381 -18.12 16.28 -7.97
CA SER A 381 -16.87 16.28 -7.23
C SER A 381 -16.35 14.86 -7.01
N THR A 382 -15.02 14.71 -6.89
CA THR A 382 -14.42 13.38 -6.67
C THR A 382 -14.94 12.71 -5.39
N SER A 383 -15.39 13.45 -4.37
CA SER A 383 -16.02 12.86 -3.18
C SER A 383 -17.39 12.25 -3.46
N ASP A 384 -18.17 12.85 -4.36
CA ASP A 384 -19.49 12.37 -4.73
C ASP A 384 -19.35 11.09 -5.57
N LEU A 385 -18.38 11.05 -6.49
CA LEU A 385 -18.02 9.84 -7.24
C LEU A 385 -17.64 8.66 -6.34
N ILE A 386 -16.85 8.91 -5.29
CA ILE A 386 -16.46 7.87 -4.32
C ILE A 386 -17.66 7.40 -3.53
N THR A 387 -18.54 8.31 -3.13
CA THR A 387 -19.75 7.98 -2.38
C THR A 387 -20.67 7.10 -3.23
N SER A 388 -20.90 7.49 -4.49
CA SER A 388 -21.64 6.71 -5.48
C SER A 388 -21.03 5.33 -5.71
N PHE A 389 -19.69 5.24 -5.80
CA PHE A 389 -19.00 3.95 -5.93
C PHE A 389 -19.12 3.06 -4.68
N THR A 390 -19.10 3.64 -3.48
CA THR A 390 -19.26 2.88 -2.23
C THR A 390 -20.61 2.17 -2.17
N TYR A 391 -21.68 2.80 -2.69
CA TYR A 391 -22.99 2.17 -2.82
C TYR A 391 -22.99 1.00 -3.84
N ILE A 392 -22.20 1.10 -4.92
CA ILE A 392 -22.00 -0.02 -5.86
C ILE A 392 -21.30 -1.18 -5.17
N GLU A 393 -20.26 -0.94 -4.37
CA GLU A 393 -19.55 -2.05 -3.70
C GLU A 393 -20.44 -2.79 -2.70
N GLN A 394 -21.27 -2.05 -1.98
CA GLN A 394 -22.20 -2.64 -1.01
C GLN A 394 -23.28 -3.46 -1.73
N SER A 395 -23.94 -2.88 -2.73
CA SER A 395 -24.99 -3.57 -3.49
C SER A 395 -24.43 -4.72 -4.34
N TRP A 396 -23.20 -4.63 -4.84
CA TRP A 396 -22.53 -5.71 -5.55
C TRP A 396 -22.27 -6.93 -4.67
N LYS A 397 -21.86 -6.75 -3.41
CA LYS A 397 -21.65 -7.88 -2.48
C LYS A 397 -22.93 -8.68 -2.30
N ASP A 398 -24.04 -7.99 -2.09
CA ASP A 398 -25.35 -8.60 -1.88
C ASP A 398 -25.87 -9.27 -3.16
N PHE A 399 -25.70 -8.61 -4.31
CA PHE A 399 -26.05 -9.15 -5.63
C PHE A 399 -25.22 -10.39 -5.99
N SER A 400 -23.90 -10.28 -5.88
CA SER A 400 -22.94 -11.34 -6.22
C SER A 400 -23.16 -12.59 -5.37
N ALA A 401 -23.39 -12.45 -4.06
CA ALA A 401 -23.67 -13.57 -3.17
C ALA A 401 -24.93 -14.36 -3.57
N LEU A 402 -25.97 -13.68 -4.05
CA LEU A 402 -27.20 -14.33 -4.52
C LEU A 402 -27.00 -15.02 -5.87
N PHE A 403 -26.38 -14.36 -6.84
CA PHE A 403 -26.25 -14.88 -8.21
C PHE A 403 -25.06 -15.82 -8.42
N HIS A 404 -24.10 -15.92 -7.51
CA HIS A 404 -23.06 -16.98 -7.53
C HIS A 404 -23.59 -18.38 -7.20
N SER A 405 -24.79 -18.47 -6.60
CA SER A 405 -25.47 -19.75 -6.35
C SER A 405 -26.06 -20.39 -7.62
N VAL A 406 -25.96 -19.72 -8.76
CA VAL A 406 -26.53 -20.13 -10.04
C VAL A 406 -25.65 -21.16 -10.75
N GLU A 407 -26.22 -22.31 -11.12
CA GLU A 407 -25.57 -23.37 -11.91
C GLU A 407 -25.51 -23.05 -13.42
N SER A 408 -25.06 -21.86 -13.81
CA SER A 408 -24.91 -21.47 -15.22
C SER A 408 -23.52 -20.89 -15.49
N PRO A 409 -22.64 -21.64 -16.19
CA PRO A 409 -21.30 -21.16 -16.53
C PRO A 409 -21.30 -19.83 -17.32
N ALA A 410 -22.31 -19.60 -18.16
CA ALA A 410 -22.43 -18.37 -18.94
C ALA A 410 -22.82 -17.15 -18.06
N ALA A 411 -23.64 -17.36 -17.02
CA ALA A 411 -23.99 -16.31 -16.08
C ALA A 411 -22.82 -15.99 -15.14
N LEU A 412 -22.11 -17.02 -14.66
CA LEU A 412 -20.90 -16.86 -13.84
C LEU A 412 -19.81 -16.08 -14.59
N GLN A 413 -19.58 -16.37 -15.88
CA GLN A 413 -18.64 -15.59 -16.70
C GLN A 413 -19.02 -14.11 -16.85
N LEU A 414 -20.31 -13.78 -16.84
CA LEU A 414 -20.77 -12.39 -16.89
C LEU A 414 -20.64 -11.71 -15.52
N LEU A 415 -20.89 -12.43 -14.43
CA LEU A 415 -20.63 -11.94 -13.07
C LEU A 415 -19.13 -11.62 -12.88
N ASP A 416 -18.25 -12.50 -13.34
CA ASP A 416 -16.80 -12.27 -13.30
C ASP A 416 -16.41 -11.01 -14.11
N LYS A 417 -17.06 -10.75 -15.25
CA LYS A 417 -16.81 -9.51 -16.01
C LYS A 417 -17.24 -8.27 -15.22
N VAL A 418 -18.42 -8.30 -14.61
CA VAL A 418 -18.91 -7.19 -13.79
C VAL A 418 -17.97 -6.96 -12.60
N ASP A 419 -17.49 -8.02 -11.93
CA ASP A 419 -16.51 -7.92 -10.85
C ASP A 419 -15.20 -7.26 -11.32
N ASN A 420 -14.68 -7.69 -12.47
CA ASN A 420 -13.48 -7.10 -13.08
C ASN A 420 -13.68 -5.61 -13.41
N SER A 421 -14.84 -5.23 -13.93
CA SER A 421 -15.17 -3.83 -14.23
C SER A 421 -15.30 -2.97 -12.97
N ILE A 422 -15.89 -3.50 -11.89
CA ILE A 422 -15.94 -2.85 -10.56
C ILE A 422 -14.52 -2.70 -9.99
N ASN A 423 -13.68 -3.73 -10.08
CA ASN A 423 -12.29 -3.67 -9.63
C ASN A 423 -11.48 -2.65 -10.42
N ALA A 424 -11.67 -2.55 -11.74
CA ALA A 424 -11.02 -1.54 -12.57
C ALA A 424 -11.44 -0.11 -12.18
N LEU A 425 -12.73 0.12 -11.92
CA LEU A 425 -13.25 1.39 -11.40
C LEU A 425 -12.68 1.73 -10.02
N ARG A 426 -12.59 0.75 -9.11
CA ARG A 426 -11.98 0.92 -7.78
C ARG A 426 -10.55 1.45 -7.89
N ILE A 427 -9.75 0.78 -8.72
CA ILE A 427 -8.34 1.15 -8.95
C ILE A 427 -8.27 2.56 -9.56
N ALA A 428 -9.13 2.87 -10.53
CA ALA A 428 -9.16 4.20 -11.16
C ALA A 428 -9.56 5.32 -10.18
N LEU A 429 -10.53 5.07 -9.28
CA LEU A 429 -11.01 6.02 -8.27
C LEU A 429 -10.06 6.17 -7.07
N ARG A 430 -9.01 5.34 -6.99
CA ARG A 430 -8.08 5.24 -5.85
C ARG A 430 -8.82 5.09 -4.52
N ILE A 431 -9.86 4.26 -4.54
CA ILE A 431 -10.55 3.87 -3.31
C ILE A 431 -9.69 2.75 -2.72
N GLU A 432 -8.76 3.17 -1.86
CA GLU A 432 -8.01 2.27 -1.00
C GLU A 432 -9.02 1.44 -0.23
N GLN A 433 -8.99 0.12 -0.41
CA GLN A 433 -9.68 -0.74 0.53
C GLN A 433 -9.14 -0.41 1.93
N PRO A 434 -9.97 -0.41 2.99
CA PRO A 434 -9.45 -0.98 4.22
C PRO A 434 -8.99 -2.38 3.82
N SER A 435 -7.68 -2.56 3.73
CA SER A 435 -7.07 -3.86 3.46
C SER A 435 -7.56 -4.86 4.50
N ASP A 436 -8.74 -5.42 4.28
CA ASP A 436 -9.19 -6.69 4.81
C ASP A 436 -8.56 -7.77 3.94
N SER A 437 -7.23 -7.67 3.83
CA SER A 437 -6.25 -8.72 3.59
C SER A 437 -5.05 -8.09 2.88
N ILE A 438 -4.05 -7.66 3.66
CA ILE A 438 -2.74 -8.27 3.41
C ILE A 438 -3.08 -9.75 3.37
N ASP A 439 -2.94 -10.38 2.20
CA ASP A 439 -3.25 -11.78 2.00
C ASP A 439 -2.43 -12.55 3.03
N LEU A 440 -3.03 -12.76 4.20
CA LEU A 440 -2.34 -13.10 5.44
C LEU A 440 -1.67 -14.45 5.24
N ALA A 441 -2.30 -15.28 4.41
CA ALA A 441 -1.73 -16.49 3.86
C ALA A 441 -0.45 -16.20 3.06
N LYS A 442 -0.46 -15.34 2.04
CA LYS A 442 0.77 -14.98 1.28
C LYS A 442 1.88 -14.39 2.15
N LEU A 443 1.53 -13.52 3.11
CA LEU A 443 2.52 -12.93 4.01
C LEU A 443 3.16 -14.00 4.90
N VAL A 444 2.35 -14.87 5.50
CA VAL A 444 2.85 -15.92 6.39
C VAL A 444 3.58 -17.03 5.62
N VAL A 445 3.16 -17.36 4.39
CA VAL A 445 3.93 -18.22 3.46
C VAL A 445 5.29 -17.62 3.17
N SER A 446 5.33 -16.31 2.88
CA SER A 446 6.60 -15.60 2.62
C SER A 446 7.50 -15.63 3.86
N LEU A 447 6.92 -15.46 5.05
CA LEU A 447 7.63 -15.51 6.31
C LEU A 447 8.19 -16.91 6.62
N GLU A 448 7.43 -17.98 6.38
CA GLU A 448 7.89 -19.37 6.49
C GLU A 448 9.01 -19.69 5.49
N THR A 449 8.89 -19.18 4.27
CA THR A 449 9.93 -19.35 3.24
C THR A 449 11.22 -18.66 3.68
N GLN A 450 11.13 -17.45 4.22
CA GLN A 450 12.28 -16.72 4.73
C GLN A 450 12.86 -17.35 6.02
N SER A 451 12.05 -17.92 6.91
CA SER A 451 12.55 -18.64 8.10
C SER A 451 13.33 -19.90 7.70
N THR A 452 12.88 -20.60 6.67
CA THR A 452 13.57 -21.76 6.10
C THR A 452 14.89 -21.35 5.46
N GLN A 453 14.89 -20.28 4.66
CA GLN A 453 16.10 -19.72 4.06
C GLN A 453 17.12 -19.29 5.12
N LEU A 454 16.66 -18.66 6.21
CA LEU A 454 17.50 -18.29 7.33
C LEU A 454 18.15 -19.51 8.00
N SER A 455 17.41 -20.61 8.18
CA SER A 455 17.94 -21.84 8.74
C SER A 455 19.09 -22.41 7.91
N ILE A 456 18.94 -22.42 6.58
CA ILE A 456 19.97 -22.91 5.65
C ILE A 456 21.25 -22.06 5.77
N ILE A 457 21.11 -20.73 5.78
CA ILE A 457 22.26 -19.82 5.91
C ILE A 457 22.92 -19.97 7.29
N ALA A 458 22.11 -20.12 8.35
CA ALA A 458 22.61 -20.28 9.71
C ALA A 458 23.32 -21.62 9.92
N GLU A 459 22.90 -22.71 9.28
CA GLU A 459 23.61 -23.98 9.33
C GLU A 459 25.03 -23.88 8.75
N GLN A 460 25.19 -23.15 7.65
CA GLN A 460 26.49 -22.89 7.04
C GLN A 460 27.40 -22.09 7.99
N TRP A 461 26.87 -21.03 8.61
CA TRP A 461 27.60 -20.25 9.62
C TRP A 461 27.99 -21.10 10.84
N LEU A 462 27.00 -21.79 11.44
CA LEU A 462 27.18 -22.49 12.70
C LEU A 462 28.11 -23.71 12.57
N SER A 463 28.42 -24.17 11.37
CA SER A 463 29.40 -25.22 11.11
C SER A 463 30.81 -24.90 11.66
N THR A 464 31.14 -23.60 11.77
CA THR A 464 32.42 -23.08 12.25
C THR A 464 32.44 -22.71 13.74
N GLU A 465 31.26 -22.67 14.37
CA GLU A 465 31.06 -22.16 15.73
C GLU A 465 31.08 -23.26 16.81
N SER A 466 31.21 -22.85 18.08
CA SER A 466 31.24 -23.75 19.23
C SER A 466 29.97 -24.64 19.33
N PRO A 467 30.09 -25.92 19.76
CA PRO A 467 28.96 -26.86 19.78
C PRO A 467 27.79 -26.43 20.68
N SER A 468 28.06 -25.74 21.79
CA SER A 468 27.03 -25.24 22.72
C SER A 468 26.26 -24.07 22.12
N PHE A 469 26.96 -23.13 21.48
CA PHE A 469 26.34 -22.00 20.79
C PHE A 469 25.55 -22.47 19.56
N ARG A 470 26.11 -23.40 18.77
CA ARG A 470 25.44 -24.05 17.64
C ARG A 470 24.09 -24.65 18.03
N ARG A 471 24.06 -25.49 19.05
CA ARG A 471 22.80 -26.12 19.52
C ARG A 471 21.78 -25.09 19.98
N SER A 472 22.22 -24.06 20.73
CA SER A 472 21.34 -23.01 21.23
C SER A 472 20.76 -22.14 20.10
N THR A 473 21.55 -21.83 19.09
CA THR A 473 21.12 -21.00 17.95
C THR A 473 20.26 -21.80 16.97
N GLN A 474 20.59 -23.06 16.70
CA GLN A 474 19.74 -23.96 15.91
C GLN A 474 18.39 -24.18 16.59
N ALA A 475 18.35 -24.38 17.91
CA ALA A 475 17.10 -24.48 18.65
C ALA A 475 16.24 -23.22 18.51
N ALA A 476 16.83 -22.02 18.66
CA ALA A 476 16.09 -20.77 18.52
C ALA A 476 15.54 -20.55 17.10
N ILE A 477 16.31 -20.87 16.06
CA ILE A 477 15.89 -20.74 14.65
C ILE A 477 14.79 -21.77 14.32
N ARG A 478 14.93 -22.99 14.83
CA ARG A 478 13.93 -24.04 14.68
C ARG A 478 12.61 -23.66 15.36
N ASP A 479 12.65 -23.18 16.60
CA ASP A 479 11.46 -22.70 17.30
C ASP A 479 10.74 -21.59 16.51
N PHE A 480 11.50 -20.65 15.93
CA PHE A 480 10.94 -19.58 15.09
C PHE A 480 10.28 -20.13 13.82
N SER A 481 10.94 -21.04 13.12
CA SER A 481 10.40 -21.65 11.89
C SER A 481 9.18 -22.53 12.15
N GLU A 482 9.18 -23.29 13.26
CA GLU A 482 8.03 -24.09 13.68
C GLU A 482 6.84 -23.19 14.03
N THR A 483 7.06 -22.07 14.72
CA THR A 483 5.99 -21.09 15.02
C THR A 483 5.44 -20.43 13.75
N ALA A 484 6.29 -20.13 12.76
CA ALA A 484 5.87 -19.59 11.47
C ALA A 484 4.99 -20.59 10.68
N HIS A 485 5.40 -21.85 10.67
CA HIS A 485 4.66 -22.95 10.04
C HIS A 485 3.32 -23.21 10.74
N GLU A 486 3.28 -23.19 12.08
CA GLU A 486 2.04 -23.29 12.84
C GLU A 486 1.08 -22.16 12.53
N LEU A 487 1.59 -20.92 12.45
CA LEU A 487 0.79 -19.76 12.08
C LEU A 487 0.21 -19.91 10.67
N HIS A 488 1.01 -20.39 9.71
CA HIS A 488 0.54 -20.67 8.35
C HIS A 488 -0.62 -21.69 8.36
N ARG A 489 -0.46 -22.81 9.07
CA ARG A 489 -1.49 -23.85 9.18
C ARG A 489 -2.78 -23.35 9.82
N ILE A 490 -2.67 -22.50 10.84
CA ILE A 490 -3.84 -21.89 11.51
C ILE A 490 -4.60 -20.99 10.54
N ILE A 491 -3.91 -20.26 9.67
CA ILE A 491 -4.53 -19.36 8.69
C ILE A 491 -5.26 -20.15 7.59
N LEU A 492 -4.73 -21.31 7.19
CA LEU A 492 -5.36 -22.17 6.19
C LEU A 492 -6.60 -22.92 6.73
N ALA A 493 -6.69 -23.13 8.04
CA ALA A 493 -7.80 -23.84 8.67
C ALA A 493 -9.00 -22.93 8.92
N GLN A 494 -9.80 -22.64 7.88
CA GLN A 494 -11.04 -21.86 8.05
C GLN A 494 -12.13 -22.64 8.82
N PRO A 495 -12.91 -22.00 9.71
CA PRO A 495 -12.87 -20.61 10.14
C PRO A 495 -11.83 -20.35 11.25
N VAL A 496 -11.11 -19.22 11.15
CA VAL A 496 -10.00 -18.89 12.06
C VAL A 496 -10.41 -17.86 13.11
N SER A 497 -10.01 -18.06 14.37
CA SER A 497 -10.15 -17.06 15.42
C SER A 497 -9.01 -16.04 15.35
N MET A 498 -9.33 -14.75 15.14
CA MET A 498 -8.36 -13.66 15.12
C MET A 498 -7.56 -13.52 16.44
N ALA A 499 -8.14 -13.93 17.58
CA ALA A 499 -7.43 -13.96 18.86
C ALA A 499 -6.29 -14.98 18.87
N LEU A 500 -6.48 -16.13 18.21
CA LEU A 500 -5.46 -17.16 18.07
C LEU A 500 -4.32 -16.70 17.16
N ILE A 501 -4.65 -16.07 16.04
CA ILE A 501 -3.66 -15.47 15.12
C ILE A 501 -2.81 -14.42 15.87
N ARG A 502 -3.42 -13.52 16.64
CA ARG A 502 -2.70 -12.50 17.43
C ARG A 502 -1.75 -13.10 18.47
N THR A 503 -2.20 -14.16 19.14
CA THR A 503 -1.39 -14.86 20.16
C THR A 503 -0.17 -15.50 19.51
N LYS A 504 -0.37 -16.21 18.39
CA LYS A 504 0.72 -16.87 17.66
C LYS A 504 1.65 -15.88 16.95
N SER A 505 1.11 -14.77 16.46
CA SER A 505 1.91 -13.65 15.94
C SER A 505 2.80 -13.07 17.04
N SER A 506 2.25 -12.83 18.25
CA SER A 506 3.03 -12.36 19.42
C SER A 506 4.15 -13.31 19.82
N GLU A 507 3.88 -14.62 19.85
CA GLU A 507 4.88 -15.66 20.09
C GLU A 507 5.99 -15.63 19.03
N LEU A 508 5.61 -15.47 17.75
CA LEU A 508 6.54 -15.38 16.64
C LEU A 508 7.51 -14.18 16.78
N PHE A 509 7.04 -13.02 17.26
CA PHE A 509 7.91 -11.87 17.55
C PHE A 509 8.93 -12.19 18.65
N GLU A 510 8.50 -12.79 19.76
CA GLU A 510 9.40 -13.11 20.87
C GLU A 510 10.50 -14.12 20.45
N ARG A 511 10.14 -15.09 19.61
CA ARG A 511 11.10 -16.05 19.03
C ARG A 511 12.07 -15.34 18.08
N TRP A 512 11.58 -14.40 17.27
CA TRP A 512 12.43 -13.60 16.39
C TRP A 512 13.49 -12.79 17.14
N PHE A 513 13.14 -12.14 18.26
CA PHE A 513 14.11 -11.39 19.08
C PHE A 513 15.28 -12.26 19.54
N LYS A 514 15.00 -13.50 19.99
CA LYS A 514 16.03 -14.46 20.42
C LYS A 514 16.94 -14.88 19.27
N VAL A 515 16.38 -15.05 18.08
CA VAL A 515 17.12 -15.41 16.86
C VAL A 515 17.99 -14.24 16.40
N HIS A 516 17.43 -13.03 16.33
CA HIS A 516 18.14 -11.82 15.91
C HIS A 516 19.30 -11.47 16.86
N GLU A 517 19.13 -11.60 18.18
CA GLU A 517 20.22 -11.37 19.14
C GLU A 517 21.42 -12.28 18.85
N LYS A 518 21.16 -13.56 18.58
CA LYS A 518 22.18 -14.56 18.29
C LYS A 518 22.86 -14.33 16.94
N ILE A 519 22.07 -14.04 15.89
CA ILE A 519 22.59 -13.71 14.55
C ILE A 519 23.44 -12.44 14.58
N SER A 520 23.10 -11.46 15.43
CA SER A 520 23.87 -10.22 15.55
C SER A 520 25.28 -10.41 16.10
N ARG A 521 25.61 -11.61 16.62
CA ARG A 521 26.96 -12.00 17.07
C ARG A 521 27.77 -12.70 15.99
N CYS A 522 27.23 -12.89 14.79
CA CYS A 522 27.95 -13.48 13.67
C CYS A 522 29.04 -12.50 13.18
N GLU A 523 30.29 -12.96 13.18
CA GLU A 523 31.46 -12.24 12.64
C GLU A 523 32.03 -12.91 11.37
N THR A 524 31.39 -14.00 10.92
CA THR A 524 31.87 -14.81 9.79
C THR A 524 31.40 -14.27 8.43
N ARG A 525 31.78 -14.97 7.35
CA ARG A 525 31.50 -14.57 5.95
C ARG A 525 29.99 -14.44 5.66
N GLU A 526 29.17 -15.18 6.40
CA GLU A 526 27.71 -15.30 6.29
C GLU A 526 26.95 -14.16 6.99
N LYS A 527 27.63 -13.32 7.79
CA LYS A 527 27.06 -12.19 8.54
C LYS A 527 26.09 -11.35 7.71
N TYR A 528 26.47 -11.05 6.46
CA TYR A 528 25.68 -10.22 5.55
C TYR A 528 24.37 -10.90 5.11
N GLN A 529 24.44 -12.17 4.69
CA GLN A 529 23.26 -12.91 4.23
C GLN A 529 22.27 -13.11 5.38
N LEU A 530 22.78 -13.32 6.59
CA LEU A 530 21.97 -13.40 7.80
C LEU A 530 21.33 -12.05 8.17
N GLN A 531 22.01 -10.94 7.94
CA GLN A 531 21.50 -9.60 8.22
C GLN A 531 20.46 -9.13 7.19
N GLU A 532 20.68 -9.44 5.92
CA GLU A 532 19.71 -9.16 4.86
C GLU A 532 18.42 -9.98 5.06
N ALA A 533 18.55 -11.26 5.41
CA ALA A 533 17.41 -12.08 5.82
C ALA A 533 16.73 -11.50 7.08
N ALA A 534 17.51 -11.00 8.04
CA ALA A 534 16.98 -10.38 9.24
C ALA A 534 16.19 -9.09 8.98
N VAL A 535 16.64 -8.22 8.07
CA VAL A 535 15.89 -7.03 7.65
C VAL A 535 14.55 -7.44 7.04
N ARG A 536 14.55 -8.39 6.09
CA ARG A 536 13.33 -8.85 5.40
C ARG A 536 12.34 -9.50 6.37
N ILE A 537 12.81 -10.37 7.25
CA ILE A 537 11.97 -11.03 8.26
C ILE A 537 11.39 -10.00 9.24
N THR A 538 12.21 -9.04 9.69
CA THR A 538 11.74 -7.96 10.59
C THR A 538 10.67 -7.11 9.91
N GLN A 539 10.79 -6.82 8.61
CA GLN A 539 9.78 -6.10 7.83
C GLN A 539 8.48 -6.90 7.70
N MET A 540 8.56 -8.18 7.28
CA MET A 540 7.38 -9.06 7.18
C MET A 540 6.67 -9.26 8.52
N LEU A 541 7.42 -9.30 9.63
CA LEU A 541 6.86 -9.34 10.97
C LEU A 541 6.14 -8.04 11.31
N MET A 542 6.67 -6.87 10.95
CA MET A 542 5.93 -5.61 11.12
C MET A 542 4.60 -5.64 10.33
N ASP A 543 4.64 -6.04 9.07
CA ASP A 543 3.46 -6.17 8.21
C ASP A 543 2.43 -7.14 8.79
N LEU A 544 2.88 -8.27 9.35
CA LEU A 544 2.04 -9.27 9.99
C LEU A 544 1.35 -8.72 11.24
N ARG A 545 2.05 -7.88 12.01
CA ARG A 545 1.45 -7.21 13.17
C ARG A 545 0.35 -6.25 12.75
N TYR A 546 0.57 -5.54 11.65
CA TYR A 546 -0.40 -4.59 11.13
C TYR A 546 -1.62 -5.30 10.54
N ALA A 547 -1.44 -6.48 9.93
CA ALA A 547 -2.52 -7.31 9.39
C ALA A 547 -3.41 -7.98 10.46
N THR A 548 -2.87 -8.25 11.65
CA THR A 548 -3.54 -9.08 12.67
C THR A 548 -4.25 -8.29 13.76
N LYS A 549 -4.26 -6.95 13.68
CA LYS A 549 -4.73 -6.06 14.75
C LYS A 549 -6.12 -5.48 14.54
#